data_AF-A0A432WSB8-F1
#
_entry.id   AF-A0A432WSB8-F1
#
_cell.length_a   1.000
_cell.length_b   1.000
_cell.length_c   1.000
_cell.angle_alpha   90.00
_cell.angle_beta   90.00
_cell.angle_gamma   90.00
#
_symmetry.space_group_name_H-M   'P 1'
#
loop_
_entity.id
_entity.type
_entity.pdbx_description
1 polymer ?
#
loop_
_entity_poly.entity_id
_entity_poly.type
_entity_poly.pdbx_seq_one_letter_code
_entity_poly.pdbx_strand_id
1 'polypeptide(L)'
;MTQQTGKAFAQRITAFGVAFLMMGCGDARFNCGSAEVHELVISESQSRFTAQLFEEYLGNETLAESESDLLSLAQSQAREIQLENPRQIRKNYVEKELLCLAVVRTPRDAALPVSYTVTLDAASNLSISLR
;
A
#
# COMPACT_ATOMS: atom_id res chain seq x y z
N MET A 1 -0.66 9.04 -65.03
CA MET A 1 -1.75 9.61 -64.20
C MET A 1 -2.26 8.52 -63.27
N THR A 2 -2.19 8.79 -61.94
CA THR A 2 -3.06 8.33 -60.82
C THR A 2 -3.39 6.82 -60.68
N GLN A 3 -3.40 6.17 -59.50
CA GLN A 3 -3.71 6.69 -58.17
C GLN A 3 -3.37 5.69 -57.06
N GLN A 4 -3.09 6.25 -55.88
CA GLN A 4 -2.90 5.64 -54.57
C GLN A 4 -4.02 4.68 -54.15
N THR A 5 -3.68 3.48 -53.70
CA THR A 5 -4.50 2.70 -52.74
C THR A 5 -3.59 1.93 -51.78
N GLY A 6 -3.25 2.54 -50.64
CA GLY A 6 -2.36 1.88 -49.67
C GLY A 6 -2.36 2.48 -48.27
N LYS A 7 -3.40 3.25 -47.90
CA LYS A 7 -3.43 3.94 -46.59
C LYS A 7 -4.75 3.87 -45.83
N ALA A 8 -5.65 2.93 -46.15
CA ALA A 8 -6.93 2.83 -45.45
C ALA A 8 -6.99 1.71 -44.39
N PHE A 9 -6.02 0.78 -44.33
CA PHE A 9 -6.12 -0.37 -43.42
C PHE A 9 -5.31 -0.24 -42.12
N ALA A 10 -4.35 0.69 -42.04
CA ALA A 10 -3.46 0.82 -40.87
C ALA A 10 -4.06 1.63 -39.69
N GLN A 11 -5.11 2.43 -39.93
CA GLN A 11 -5.65 3.34 -38.91
C GLN A 11 -6.67 2.72 -37.95
N ARG A 12 -7.11 1.48 -38.16
CA ARG A 12 -8.11 0.82 -37.27
C ARG A 12 -7.51 -0.11 -36.22
N ILE A 13 -6.23 -0.46 -36.31
CA ILE A 13 -5.59 -1.40 -35.38
C ILE A 13 -4.97 -0.67 -34.16
N THR A 14 -4.61 0.60 -34.30
CA THR A 14 -3.96 1.38 -33.22
C THR A 14 -4.91 1.87 -32.12
N ALA A 15 -6.22 1.96 -32.36
CA ALA A 15 -7.16 2.46 -31.34
C ALA A 15 -7.53 1.41 -30.28
N PHE A 16 -7.54 0.12 -30.62
CA PHE A 16 -7.83 -0.96 -29.66
C PHE A 16 -6.62 -1.34 -28.81
N GLY A 17 -5.39 -1.22 -29.32
CA GLY A 17 -4.17 -1.53 -28.57
C GLY A 17 -3.87 -0.53 -27.44
N VAL A 18 -4.20 0.75 -27.62
CA VAL A 18 -3.92 1.79 -26.62
C VAL A 18 -4.92 1.75 -25.45
N ALA A 19 -6.18 1.38 -25.70
CA ALA A 19 -7.18 1.22 -24.64
C ALA A 19 -6.85 0.01 -23.72
N PHE A 20 -6.30 -1.08 -24.27
CA PHE A 20 -5.91 -2.26 -23.50
C PHE A 20 -4.68 -2.01 -22.60
N LEU A 21 -3.74 -1.17 -23.06
CA LEU A 21 -2.58 -0.75 -22.27
C LEU A 21 -2.95 0.17 -21.09
N MET A 22 -4.01 0.97 -21.20
CA MET A 22 -4.45 1.87 -20.13
C MET A 22 -5.25 1.16 -19.02
N MET A 23 -6.05 0.14 -19.36
CA MET A 23 -6.81 -0.62 -18.36
C MET A 23 -5.94 -1.59 -17.54
N GLY A 24 -4.87 -2.13 -18.13
CA GLY A 24 -3.94 -3.04 -17.43
C GLY A 24 -3.15 -2.39 -16.29
N CYS A 25 -2.92 -1.07 -16.34
CA CYS A 25 -2.18 -0.36 -15.30
C CYS A 25 -2.98 -0.18 -14.00
N GLY A 26 -4.31 -0.07 -14.07
CA GLY A 26 -5.15 0.11 -12.87
C GLY A 26 -5.18 -1.13 -11.98
N ASP A 27 -5.25 -2.32 -12.58
CA ASP A 27 -5.29 -3.59 -11.84
C ASP A 27 -3.96 -3.95 -11.17
N ALA A 28 -2.83 -3.50 -11.73
CA ALA A 28 -1.50 -3.75 -11.16
C ALA A 28 -1.26 -2.96 -9.86
N ARG A 29 -1.78 -1.73 -9.77
CA ARG A 29 -1.70 -0.87 -8.56
C ARG A 29 -2.61 -1.39 -7.44
N PHE A 30 -3.73 -2.00 -7.82
CA PHE A 30 -4.72 -2.57 -6.91
C PHE A 30 -4.47 -4.07 -6.61
N ASN A 31 -3.30 -4.32 -6.00
CA ASN A 31 -2.82 -5.63 -5.57
C ASN A 31 -2.09 -5.48 -4.23
N CYS A 32 -2.17 -6.48 -3.34
CA CYS A 32 -1.56 -6.46 -2.01
C CYS A 32 -0.03 -6.29 -2.06
N GLY A 33 0.60 -6.77 -3.13
CA GLY A 33 2.04 -6.67 -3.36
C GLY A 33 2.46 -5.51 -4.25
N SER A 34 1.57 -4.57 -4.59
CA SER A 34 1.97 -3.37 -5.34
C SER A 34 2.83 -2.46 -4.46
N ALA A 35 3.74 -1.70 -5.09
CA ALA A 35 4.60 -0.77 -4.36
C ALA A 35 3.77 0.29 -3.61
N GLU A 36 2.69 0.79 -4.21
CA GLU A 36 1.84 1.79 -3.56
C GLU A 36 1.11 1.24 -2.34
N VAL A 37 0.57 0.02 -2.45
CA VAL A 37 -0.08 -0.62 -1.29
C VAL A 37 0.96 -0.89 -0.20
N HIS A 38 2.13 -1.40 -0.56
CA HIS A 38 3.21 -1.67 0.39
C HIS A 38 3.65 -0.41 1.16
N GLU A 39 3.89 0.70 0.47
CA GLU A 39 4.27 1.98 1.08
C GLU A 39 3.19 2.49 2.05
N LEU A 40 1.92 2.41 1.66
CA LEU A 40 0.79 2.84 2.50
C LEU A 40 0.63 1.94 3.74
N VAL A 41 0.77 0.61 3.60
CA VAL A 41 0.69 -0.33 4.73
C VAL A 41 1.82 -0.05 5.71
N ILE A 42 3.05 0.15 5.22
CA ILE A 42 4.20 0.47 6.08
C ILE A 42 3.94 1.79 6.80
N SER A 43 3.56 2.86 6.09
CA SER A 43 3.32 4.17 6.71
C SER A 43 2.26 4.10 7.82
N GLU A 44 1.13 3.44 7.56
CA GLU A 44 0.07 3.26 8.55
C GLU A 44 0.52 2.37 9.72
N SER A 45 1.30 1.32 9.45
CA SER A 45 1.85 0.43 10.50
C SER A 45 2.84 1.17 11.40
N GLN A 46 3.72 1.99 10.81
CA GLN A 46 4.68 2.82 11.53
C GLN A 46 3.98 3.85 12.41
N SER A 47 2.91 4.48 11.92
CA SER A 47 2.10 5.43 12.69
C SER A 47 1.49 4.76 13.92
N ARG A 48 0.83 3.61 13.74
CA ARG A 48 0.21 2.86 14.86
C ARG A 48 1.23 2.33 15.86
N PHE A 49 2.35 1.81 15.38
CA PHE A 49 3.40 1.30 16.25
C PHE A 49 4.09 2.43 17.02
N THR A 50 4.29 3.60 16.39
CA THR A 50 4.79 4.80 17.08
C THR A 50 3.87 5.18 18.24
N ALA A 51 2.55 5.22 18.00
CA ALA A 51 1.58 5.57 19.04
C ALA A 51 1.63 4.59 20.22
N GLN A 52 1.66 3.28 19.93
CA GLN A 52 1.77 2.24 20.96
C GLN A 52 3.07 2.32 21.75
N LEU A 53 4.21 2.49 21.09
CA LEU A 53 5.50 2.63 21.77
C LEU A 53 5.56 3.90 22.62
N PHE A 54 5.00 5.00 22.13
CA PHE A 54 4.97 6.25 22.88
C PHE A 54 4.15 6.11 24.17
N GLU A 55 2.99 5.44 24.12
CA GLU A 55 2.20 5.11 25.31
C GLU A 55 2.95 4.17 26.28
N GLU A 56 3.65 3.15 25.75
CA GLU A 56 4.50 2.25 26.56
C GLU A 56 5.61 3.02 27.28
N TYR A 57 6.25 3.98 26.62
CA TYR A 57 7.34 4.77 27.18
C TYR A 57 6.86 5.80 28.19
N LEU A 58 5.73 6.47 27.94
CA LEU A 58 5.12 7.38 28.92
C LEU A 58 4.75 6.66 30.22
N GLY A 59 4.32 5.39 30.13
CA GLY A 59 3.99 4.57 31.30
C GLY A 59 5.21 4.00 32.04
N ASN A 60 6.43 4.25 31.57
CA ASN A 60 7.65 3.66 32.12
C ASN A 60 8.49 4.69 32.89
N GLU A 61 8.44 4.61 34.23
CA GLU A 61 9.16 5.50 35.15
C GLU A 61 10.70 5.46 34.99
N THR A 62 11.25 4.40 34.40
CA THR A 62 12.70 4.27 34.17
C THR A 62 13.19 5.03 32.94
N LEU A 63 12.29 5.31 32.00
CA LEU A 63 12.53 6.07 30.77
C LEU A 63 12.18 7.56 30.96
N ALA A 64 12.28 8.10 32.18
CA ALA A 64 11.93 9.49 32.51
C ALA A 64 12.76 10.52 31.71
N GLU A 65 12.36 10.71 30.46
CA GLU A 65 12.86 11.67 29.47
C GLU A 65 11.74 12.66 29.12
N SER A 66 12.03 13.66 28.29
CA SER A 66 10.98 14.57 27.81
C SER A 66 10.01 13.84 26.88
N GLU A 67 8.73 14.24 26.85
CA GLU A 67 7.74 13.66 25.92
C GLU A 67 8.20 13.75 24.46
N SER A 68 8.90 14.81 24.09
CA SER A 68 9.46 14.96 22.74
C SER A 68 10.54 13.93 22.42
N ASP A 69 11.38 13.57 23.39
CA ASP A 69 12.44 12.57 23.21
C ASP A 69 11.83 11.18 23.08
N LEU A 70 10.83 10.86 23.91
CA LEU A 70 10.10 9.60 23.85
C LEU A 70 9.36 9.41 22.52
N LEU A 71 8.72 10.46 22.00
CA LEU A 71 8.07 10.43 20.70
C LEU A 71 9.10 10.21 19.58
N SER A 72 10.24 10.89 19.63
CA SER A 72 11.34 10.73 18.68
C SER A 72 11.89 9.30 18.68
N LEU A 73 12.08 8.72 19.88
CA LEU A 73 12.51 7.34 20.06
C LEU A 73 11.51 6.34 19.48
N ALA A 74 10.22 6.52 19.78
CA ALA A 74 9.14 5.69 19.24
C ALA A 74 9.10 5.73 17.70
N GLN A 75 9.21 6.92 17.12
CA GLN A 75 9.27 7.11 15.66
C GLN A 75 10.50 6.44 15.04
N SER A 76 11.67 6.57 15.67
CA SER A 76 12.90 5.94 15.20
C SER A 76 12.73 4.42 15.12
N GLN A 77 12.20 3.80 16.18
CA GLN A 77 11.98 2.36 16.19
C GLN A 77 10.90 1.93 15.20
N ALA A 78 9.82 2.71 15.06
CA ALA A 78 8.79 2.40 14.09
C ALA A 78 9.32 2.36 12.66
N ARG A 79 10.29 3.22 12.29
CA ARG A 79 10.87 3.22 10.93
C ARG A 79 11.57 1.93 10.53
N GLU A 80 12.01 1.14 11.49
CA GLU A 80 12.69 -0.14 11.27
C GLU A 80 11.71 -1.30 11.01
N ILE A 81 10.40 -1.06 11.10
CA ILE A 81 9.37 -2.04 10.76
C ILE A 81 9.46 -2.48 9.31
N GLN A 82 9.31 -3.78 9.08
CA GLN A 82 9.28 -4.38 7.75
C GLN A 82 7.95 -5.10 7.50
N LEU A 83 7.48 -5.06 6.26
CA LEU A 83 6.32 -5.83 5.82
C LEU A 83 6.79 -7.04 5.02
N GLU A 84 6.36 -8.22 5.43
CA GLU A 84 6.70 -9.49 4.80
C GLU A 84 5.46 -10.23 4.30
N ASN A 85 5.65 -11.00 3.24
CA ASN A 85 4.68 -11.97 2.72
C ASN A 85 3.26 -11.40 2.50
N PRO A 86 3.08 -10.25 1.83
CA PRO A 86 1.74 -9.75 1.53
C PRO A 86 0.99 -10.75 0.66
N ARG A 87 -0.21 -11.13 1.11
CA ARG A 87 -1.07 -12.11 0.45
C ARG A 87 -2.47 -11.55 0.28
N GLN A 88 -3.00 -11.67 -0.93
CA GLN A 88 -4.40 -11.41 -1.22
C GLN A 88 -5.30 -12.53 -0.70
N ILE A 89 -6.34 -12.16 0.04
CA ILE A 89 -7.38 -13.06 0.56
C ILE A 89 -8.65 -12.96 -0.27
N ARG A 90 -9.09 -11.72 -0.57
CA ARG A 90 -10.32 -11.48 -1.32
C ARG A 90 -10.23 -10.17 -2.08
N LYS A 91 -10.73 -10.16 -3.33
CA LYS A 91 -10.85 -8.95 -4.15
C LYS A 91 -12.31 -8.78 -4.56
N ASN A 92 -12.91 -7.64 -4.24
CA ASN A 92 -14.24 -7.23 -4.64
C ASN A 92 -14.12 -6.08 -5.66
N TYR A 93 -14.39 -6.38 -6.93
CA TYR A 93 -14.34 -5.39 -8.00
C TYR A 93 -15.50 -4.40 -7.97
N VAL A 94 -16.64 -4.79 -7.42
CA VAL A 94 -17.84 -3.94 -7.35
C VAL A 94 -17.64 -2.85 -6.29
N GLU A 95 -17.18 -3.24 -5.11
CA GLU A 95 -16.88 -2.34 -3.99
C GLU A 95 -15.50 -1.70 -4.10
N LYS A 96 -14.70 -2.11 -5.10
CA LYS A 96 -13.29 -1.74 -5.25
C LYS A 96 -12.50 -1.92 -3.96
N GLU A 97 -12.71 -3.08 -3.32
CA GLU A 97 -12.12 -3.46 -2.04
C GLU A 97 -11.22 -4.69 -2.22
N LEU A 98 -10.06 -4.68 -1.58
CA LEU A 98 -9.10 -5.77 -1.58
C LEU A 98 -8.66 -6.06 -0.14
N LEU A 99 -8.97 -7.26 0.34
CA LEU A 99 -8.55 -7.75 1.64
C LEU A 99 -7.22 -8.50 1.52
N CYS A 100 -6.27 -8.09 2.33
CA CYS A 100 -4.92 -8.62 2.36
C CYS A 100 -4.53 -9.06 3.78
N LEU A 101 -3.59 -10.00 3.85
CA LEU A 101 -2.83 -10.31 5.07
C LEU A 101 -1.36 -10.08 4.80
N ALA A 102 -0.63 -9.67 5.81
CA ALA A 102 0.83 -9.63 5.79
C ALA A 102 1.38 -9.93 7.17
N VAL A 103 2.70 -10.06 7.27
CA VAL A 103 3.42 -10.13 8.53
C VAL A 103 4.21 -8.84 8.69
N VAL A 104 4.01 -8.16 9.80
CA VAL A 104 4.83 -7.02 10.21
C VAL A 104 5.93 -7.54 11.12
N ARG A 105 7.19 -7.31 10.74
CA ARG A 105 8.33 -7.54 11.63
C ARG A 105 8.68 -6.26 12.35
N THR A 106 8.72 -6.33 13.68
CA THR A 106 9.16 -5.22 14.52
C THR A 106 10.67 -5.29 14.76
N PRO A 107 11.30 -4.19 15.23
CA PRO A 107 12.74 -4.17 15.52
C PRO A 107 13.15 -5.11 16.65
N ARG A 108 12.19 -5.53 17.48
CA ARG A 108 12.39 -6.50 18.57
C ARG A 108 12.21 -7.95 18.08
N ASP A 109 12.37 -8.20 16.77
CA ASP A 109 12.17 -9.49 16.09
C ASP A 109 10.79 -10.14 16.31
N ALA A 110 9.76 -9.35 16.67
CA ALA A 110 8.41 -9.88 16.77
C ALA A 110 7.75 -9.92 15.38
N ALA A 111 7.22 -11.09 15.01
CA ALA A 111 6.43 -11.26 13.79
C ALA A 111 4.94 -11.18 14.13
N LEU A 112 4.29 -10.11 13.69
CA LEU A 112 2.88 -9.83 13.98
C LEU A 112 2.05 -9.97 12.70
N PRO A 113 1.05 -10.86 12.66
CA PRO A 113 0.13 -10.91 11.53
C PRO A 113 -0.74 -9.65 11.53
N VAL A 114 -0.83 -8.99 10.38
CA VAL A 114 -1.73 -7.85 10.17
C VAL A 114 -2.72 -8.14 9.07
N SER A 115 -3.96 -7.72 9.29
CA SER A 115 -4.99 -7.75 8.27
C SER A 115 -5.29 -6.34 7.80
N TYR A 116 -5.45 -6.15 6.50
CA TYR A 116 -5.69 -4.82 5.97
C TYR A 116 -6.59 -4.84 4.75
N THR A 117 -7.41 -3.81 4.67
CA THR A 117 -8.28 -3.56 3.53
C THR A 117 -7.69 -2.42 2.71
N VAL A 118 -7.54 -2.64 1.41
CA VAL A 118 -7.21 -1.61 0.42
C VAL A 118 -8.50 -1.24 -0.30
N THR A 119 -8.82 0.05 -0.34
CA THR A 119 -9.98 0.59 -1.08
C THR A 119 -9.51 1.55 -2.15
N LEU A 120 -10.18 1.52 -3.32
CA LEU A 120 -9.95 2.47 -4.40
C LEU A 120 -11.15 3.41 -4.54
N ASP A 121 -10.92 4.72 -4.40
CA ASP A 121 -11.98 5.72 -4.53
C ASP A 121 -12.38 5.99 -6.01
N ALA A 122 -13.33 6.91 -6.21
CA ALA A 122 -13.77 7.31 -7.55
C ALA A 122 -12.69 8.04 -8.37
N ALA A 123 -11.72 8.67 -7.70
CA ALA A 123 -10.57 9.34 -8.30
C ALA A 123 -9.36 8.40 -8.49
N SER A 124 -9.52 7.11 -8.21
CA SER A 124 -8.46 6.09 -8.25
C SER A 124 -7.34 6.28 -7.22
N ASN A 125 -7.62 6.97 -6.11
CA ASN A 125 -6.72 7.00 -4.96
C ASN A 125 -6.88 5.73 -4.13
N LEU A 126 -5.75 5.22 -3.64
CA LEU A 126 -5.70 4.07 -2.74
C LEU A 126 -5.76 4.57 -1.29
N SER A 127 -6.56 3.90 -0.48
CA SER A 127 -6.56 4.06 0.97
C SER A 127 -6.48 2.69 1.65
N ILE A 128 -5.87 2.67 2.83
CA ILE A 128 -5.65 1.44 3.60
C ILE A 128 -6.25 1.57 4.98
N SER A 129 -6.88 0.50 5.43
CA SER A 129 -7.37 0.34 6.79
C SER A 129 -6.77 -0.91 7.40
N LEU A 130 -5.86 -0.75 8.38
CA LEU A 130 -5.33 -1.84 9.19
C LEU A 130 -6.37 -2.27 10.23
N ARG A 131 -6.52 -3.58 10.42
CA ARG A 131 -7.41 -4.23 11.40
C ARG A 131 -6.64 -5.21 12.27
#